data_AF-A0A2N0LG03-F1
#
_entry.id   AF-A0A2N0LG03-F1
#
_cell.length_a   1.000
_cell.length_b   1.000
_cell.length_c   1.000
_cell.angle_alpha   90.00
_cell.angle_beta   90.00
_cell.angle_gamma   90.00
#
_symmetry.space_group_name_H-M   'P 1'
#
loop_
_entity.id
_entity.type
_entity.pdbx_description
1 polymer ?
#
loop_
_entity_poly.entity_id
_entity_poly.type
_entity_poly.pdbx_seq_one_letter_code
_entity_poly.pdbx_strand_id
1 'polypeptide(L)'
;MAKKLQSSRVRIEDSPRAIQNYFWEQSWTDGLPIVAPTEPLVREMLSGYGGQPSDSLGRIQPGNSNVTLEKLAVNSVMAGCLPEHFPVVVAALKAALRDEFNLAGNAVTTGGAAQVLIVNGPIAKELEINGDAACFGPGYRANAVIGRALRLAVR
;
A
#
# COMPACT_ATOMS: atom_id res chain seq x y z
N MET A 1 11.13 -14.43 18.87
CA MET A 1 11.94 -13.20 18.61
C MET A 1 11.07 -12.19 17.90
N ALA A 2 10.93 -10.97 18.44
CA ALA A 2 10.16 -9.93 17.74
C ALA A 2 10.81 -9.64 16.39
N LYS A 3 10.03 -9.67 15.31
CA LYS A 3 10.54 -9.49 13.94
C LYS A 3 11.11 -8.07 13.79
N LYS A 4 12.38 -7.94 13.42
CA LYS A 4 13.11 -6.65 13.37
C LYS A 4 12.72 -5.86 12.11
N LEU A 5 12.32 -4.60 12.28
CA LEU A 5 12.07 -3.66 11.19
C LEU A 5 13.39 -3.02 10.72
N GLN A 6 13.57 -2.88 9.40
CA GLN A 6 14.80 -2.44 8.74
C GLN A 6 14.73 -1.02 8.16
N SER A 7 13.53 -0.44 7.99
CA SER A 7 13.35 0.91 7.44
C SER A 7 14.02 1.98 8.30
N SER A 8 14.50 3.02 7.64
CA SER A 8 15.00 4.22 8.29
C SER A 8 13.90 4.88 9.13
N ARG A 9 14.31 5.55 10.20
CA ARG A 9 13.43 6.34 11.06
C ARG A 9 13.82 7.80 10.96
N VAL A 10 12.84 8.67 10.93
CA VAL A 10 13.01 10.12 10.97
C VAL A 10 12.20 10.66 12.14
N ARG A 11 12.76 11.64 12.85
CA ARG A 11 12.04 12.37 13.89
C ARG A 11 11.47 13.64 13.25
N ILE A 12 10.16 13.77 13.32
CA ILE A 12 9.39 14.91 12.82
C ILE A 12 8.62 15.46 14.02
N GLU A 13 8.33 16.76 14.00
CA GLU A 13 7.39 17.37 14.94
C GLU A 13 6.06 16.61 14.93
N ASP A 14 5.48 16.38 16.11
CA ASP A 14 4.18 15.71 16.27
C ASP A 14 3.04 16.67 15.90
N SER A 15 2.97 16.97 14.61
CA SER A 15 2.01 17.88 14.01
C SER A 15 1.52 17.24 12.72
N PRO A 16 0.19 17.07 12.54
CA PRO A 16 -0.36 16.53 11.30
C PRO A 16 0.19 17.28 10.08
N ARG A 17 0.30 18.61 10.14
CA ARG A 17 0.81 19.38 9.00
C ARG A 17 2.31 19.18 8.75
N ALA A 18 3.13 19.14 9.81
CA ALA A 18 4.56 18.89 9.67
C ALA A 18 4.85 17.51 9.06
N ILE A 19 4.13 16.48 9.51
CA ILE A 19 4.21 15.12 8.97
C ILE A 19 3.83 15.11 7.49
N GLN A 20 2.69 15.69 7.12
CA GLN A 20 2.25 15.70 5.72
C GLN A 20 3.24 16.44 4.81
N ASN A 21 3.72 17.61 5.24
CA ASN A 21 4.68 18.40 4.47
C ASN A 21 6.00 17.64 4.27
N TYR A 22 6.53 17.01 5.32
CA TYR A 22 7.77 16.25 5.21
C TYR A 22 7.64 15.11 4.18
N PHE A 23 6.58 14.30 4.27
CA PHE A 23 6.40 13.18 3.33
C PHE A 23 6.13 13.66 1.90
N TRP A 24 5.46 14.81 1.73
CA TRP A 24 5.28 15.45 0.43
C TRP A 24 6.62 15.92 -0.17
N GLU A 25 7.44 16.61 0.61
CA GLU A 25 8.77 17.08 0.19
C GLU A 25 9.70 15.92 -0.21
N GLN A 26 9.58 14.76 0.46
CA GLN A 26 10.30 13.54 0.09
C GLN A 26 9.72 12.81 -1.14
N SER A 27 8.60 13.30 -1.71
CA SER A 27 7.87 12.64 -2.80
C SER A 27 7.35 11.23 -2.46
N TRP A 28 7.09 10.96 -1.18
CA TRP A 28 6.61 9.65 -0.71
C TRP A 28 5.10 9.51 -0.68
N THR A 29 4.35 10.58 -0.95
CA THR A 29 2.87 10.56 -0.97
C THR A 29 2.33 10.87 -2.36
N ASP A 30 1.03 10.69 -2.50
CA ASP A 30 0.21 11.05 -3.64
C ASP A 30 -0.45 12.43 -3.49
N GLY A 31 0.01 13.24 -2.52
CA GLY A 31 -0.56 14.56 -2.20
C GLY A 31 -1.82 14.51 -1.34
N LEU A 32 -2.38 13.32 -1.10
CA LEU A 32 -3.47 13.14 -0.15
C LEU A 32 -2.94 12.97 1.27
N PRO A 33 -3.75 13.26 2.31
CA PRO A 33 -3.38 13.00 3.69
C PRO A 33 -2.95 11.55 3.91
N ILE A 34 -1.83 11.34 4.60
CA ILE A 34 -1.40 10.01 5.07
C ILE A 34 -1.68 9.79 6.57
N VAL A 35 -1.72 8.53 6.97
CA VAL A 35 -1.49 8.12 8.36
C VAL A 35 0.01 7.91 8.55
N ALA A 36 0.61 8.52 9.57
CA ALA A 36 2.04 8.41 9.84
C ALA A 36 2.44 6.93 10.06
N PRO A 37 3.36 6.35 9.28
CA PRO A 37 3.76 4.95 9.41
C PRO A 37 4.73 4.74 10.58
N THR A 38 4.25 4.95 11.79
CA THR A 38 5.02 4.72 13.02
C THR A 38 5.30 3.23 13.23
N GLU A 39 6.36 2.89 13.96
CA GLU A 39 6.69 1.47 14.20
C GLU A 39 5.53 0.65 14.77
N PRO A 40 4.74 1.12 15.76
CA PRO A 40 3.59 0.37 16.26
C PRO A 40 2.58 0.06 15.16
N LEU A 41 2.20 1.05 14.35
CA LEU A 41 1.22 0.87 13.26
C LEU A 41 1.74 -0.05 12.15
N VAL A 42 3.04 0.02 11.82
CA VAL A 42 3.65 -0.89 10.84
C VAL A 42 3.66 -2.33 11.38
N ARG A 43 3.94 -2.53 12.67
CA ARG A 43 3.88 -3.88 13.30
C ARG A 43 2.47 -4.43 13.35
N GLU A 44 1.51 -3.57 13.68
CA GLU A 44 0.09 -3.90 13.66
C GLU A 44 -0.33 -4.34 12.26
N MET A 45 -0.01 -3.55 11.23
CA MET A 45 -0.27 -3.89 9.82
C MET A 45 0.32 -5.25 9.42
N LEU A 46 1.57 -5.53 9.79
CA LEU A 46 2.24 -6.80 9.48
C LEU A 46 1.58 -8.01 10.17
N SER A 47 0.87 -7.80 11.28
CA SER A 47 0.15 -8.87 11.98
C SER A 47 -1.03 -9.42 11.19
N GLY A 48 -1.58 -8.64 10.24
CA GLY A 48 -2.72 -9.02 9.41
C GLY A 48 -2.45 -10.08 8.34
N TYR A 49 -1.18 -10.38 8.01
CA TYR A 49 -0.83 -11.33 6.94
C TYR A 49 0.09 -12.47 7.41
N GLY A 50 1.09 -12.18 8.23
CA GLY A 50 2.17 -13.14 8.56
C GLY A 50 3.42 -12.99 7.67
N GLY A 51 4.50 -13.72 7.96
CA GLY A 51 5.80 -13.56 7.27
C GLY A 51 6.79 -12.60 7.95
N GLN A 52 8.03 -12.53 7.47
CA GLN A 52 9.07 -11.66 8.02
C GLN A 52 9.05 -10.28 7.35
N PRO A 53 9.28 -9.17 8.09
CA PRO A 53 9.34 -7.83 7.52
C PRO A 53 10.33 -7.71 6.34
N SER A 54 11.40 -8.50 6.38
CA SER A 54 12.44 -8.55 5.35
C SER A 54 12.09 -9.41 4.13
N ASP A 55 11.00 -10.17 4.15
CA ASP A 55 10.64 -11.04 3.03
C ASP A 55 10.41 -10.18 1.78
N SER A 56 11.11 -10.54 0.70
CA SER A 56 10.90 -9.91 -0.60
C SER A 56 9.60 -10.39 -1.23
N LEU A 57 8.85 -9.46 -1.80
CA LEU A 57 7.70 -9.72 -2.65
C LEU A 57 8.06 -9.68 -4.15
N GLY A 58 9.27 -9.23 -4.48
CA GLY A 58 9.80 -9.10 -5.83
C GLY A 58 10.39 -7.71 -6.11
N ARG A 59 10.90 -7.52 -7.34
CA ARG A 59 11.43 -6.24 -7.81
C ARG A 59 10.36 -5.46 -8.54
N ILE A 60 10.07 -4.24 -8.11
CA ILE A 60 9.05 -3.40 -8.71
C ILE A 60 9.62 -2.49 -9.78
N GLN A 61 8.93 -2.39 -10.91
CA GLN A 61 9.20 -1.42 -11.97
C GLN A 61 8.32 -0.18 -11.79
N PRO A 62 8.76 1.01 -12.22
CA PRO A 62 10.02 1.31 -12.94
C PRO A 62 11.23 1.55 -12.02
N GLY A 63 11.01 1.76 -10.72
CA GLY A 63 12.07 2.09 -9.75
C GLY A 63 13.09 0.96 -9.48
N ASN A 64 12.89 -0.23 -10.05
CA ASN A 64 13.77 -1.40 -10.01
C ASN A 64 14.18 -1.88 -8.61
N SER A 65 13.44 -1.42 -7.60
CA SER A 65 13.73 -1.63 -6.18
C SER A 65 13.07 -2.91 -5.68
N ASN A 66 13.70 -3.56 -4.71
CA ASN A 66 13.14 -4.74 -4.07
C ASN A 66 12.05 -4.32 -3.07
N VAL A 67 10.82 -4.78 -3.25
CA VAL A 67 9.72 -4.48 -2.32
C VAL A 67 9.68 -5.56 -1.26
N THR A 68 9.83 -5.18 0.00
CA THR A 68 9.68 -6.09 1.14
C THR A 68 8.28 -6.00 1.74
N LEU A 69 7.89 -7.00 2.54
CA LEU A 69 6.67 -6.96 3.34
C LEU A 69 6.61 -5.70 4.22
N GLU A 70 7.72 -5.31 4.84
CA GLU A 70 7.79 -4.09 5.64
C GLU A 70 7.48 -2.83 4.83
N LYS A 71 8.07 -2.70 3.64
CA LYS A 71 7.83 -1.51 2.79
C LYS A 71 6.39 -1.46 2.32
N LEU A 72 5.81 -2.60 1.97
CA LEU A 72 4.40 -2.64 1.62
C LEU A 72 3.50 -2.31 2.81
N ALA A 73 3.85 -2.75 4.02
CA ALA A 73 3.13 -2.39 5.24
C ALA A 73 3.20 -0.89 5.53
N VAL A 74 4.37 -0.25 5.37
CA VAL A 74 4.53 1.21 5.47
C VAL A 74 3.58 1.93 4.51
N ASN A 75 3.56 1.54 3.23
CA ASN A 75 2.67 2.14 2.23
C ASN A 75 1.19 1.90 2.54
N SER A 76 0.86 0.73 3.10
CA SER A 76 -0.51 0.38 3.51
C SER A 76 -0.98 1.22 4.68
N VAL A 77 -0.13 1.44 5.69
CA VAL A 77 -0.43 2.36 6.79
C VAL A 77 -0.63 3.76 6.24
N MET A 78 0.30 4.26 5.42
CA MET A 78 0.18 5.60 4.79
C MET A 78 -1.13 5.78 4.03
N ALA A 79 -1.58 4.76 3.29
CA ALA A 79 -2.84 4.78 2.58
C ALA A 79 -4.09 4.82 3.49
N GLY A 80 -3.95 4.45 4.77
CA GLY A 80 -5.04 4.32 5.72
C GLY A 80 -5.68 2.93 5.76
N CYS A 81 -4.96 1.89 5.31
CA CYS A 81 -5.43 0.51 5.45
C CYS A 81 -5.63 0.12 6.92
N LEU A 82 -6.50 -0.86 7.13
CA LEU A 82 -6.56 -1.65 8.35
C LEU A 82 -5.71 -2.93 8.16
N PRO A 83 -5.24 -3.58 9.25
CA PRO A 83 -4.48 -4.83 9.15
C PRO A 83 -5.21 -5.92 8.34
N GLU A 84 -6.53 -6.00 8.43
CA GLU A 84 -7.37 -6.97 7.72
C GLU A 84 -7.34 -6.75 6.20
N HIS A 85 -7.04 -5.53 5.73
CA HIS A 85 -6.86 -5.25 4.31
C HIS A 85 -5.53 -5.76 3.77
N PHE A 86 -4.53 -5.93 4.64
CA PHE A 86 -3.14 -6.16 4.24
C PHE A 86 -2.94 -7.43 3.40
N PRO A 87 -3.59 -8.57 3.67
CA PRO A 87 -3.52 -9.74 2.80
C PRO A 87 -3.92 -9.46 1.35
N VAL A 88 -4.95 -8.63 1.14
CA VAL A 88 -5.40 -8.23 -0.21
C VAL A 88 -4.35 -7.33 -0.87
N VAL A 89 -3.74 -6.40 -0.14
CA VAL A 89 -2.67 -5.55 -0.66
C VAL A 89 -1.44 -6.38 -1.06
N VAL A 90 -1.05 -7.36 -0.24
CA VAL A 90 0.06 -8.28 -0.56
C VAL A 90 -0.24 -9.10 -1.82
N ALA A 91 -1.46 -9.66 -1.91
CA ALA A 91 -1.89 -10.41 -3.09
C ALA A 91 -1.93 -9.52 -4.35
N ALA A 92 -2.44 -8.30 -4.22
CA ALA A 92 -2.48 -7.30 -5.28
C ALA A 92 -1.08 -6.93 -5.78
N LEU A 93 -0.13 -6.70 -4.88
CA LEU A 93 1.25 -6.42 -5.27
C LEU A 93 1.87 -7.62 -6.00
N LYS A 94 1.74 -8.83 -5.46
CA LYS A 94 2.26 -10.04 -6.11
C LYS A 94 1.68 -10.23 -7.51
N ALA A 95 0.38 -9.97 -7.69
CA ALA A 95 -0.27 -10.00 -9.00
C ALA A 95 0.28 -8.92 -9.94
N ALA A 96 0.48 -7.69 -9.45
CA ALA A 96 1.04 -6.59 -10.24
C ALA A 96 2.51 -6.83 -10.65
N LEU A 97 3.27 -7.61 -9.87
CA LEU A 97 4.65 -7.97 -10.18
C LEU A 97 4.80 -9.10 -11.20
N ARG A 98 3.69 -9.70 -11.64
CA ARG A 98 3.71 -10.69 -12.72
C ARG A 98 3.98 -10.02 -14.07
N ASP A 99 4.81 -10.65 -14.89
CA ASP A 99 5.20 -10.11 -16.20
C ASP A 99 4.00 -9.84 -17.11
N GLU A 100 2.95 -10.65 -17.03
CA GLU A 100 1.74 -10.50 -17.84
C GLU A 100 0.96 -9.22 -17.52
N PHE A 101 1.11 -8.69 -16.30
CA PHE A 101 0.51 -7.41 -15.94
C PHE A 101 1.27 -6.22 -16.54
N ASN A 102 2.53 -6.40 -16.97
CA ASN A 102 3.37 -5.35 -17.55
C ASN A 102 3.34 -4.04 -16.74
N LEU A 103 3.67 -4.14 -15.45
CA LEU A 103 3.60 -2.98 -14.53
C LEU A 103 4.43 -1.80 -15.03
N ALA A 104 5.60 -2.06 -15.63
CA ALA A 104 6.47 -1.02 -16.18
C ALA A 104 5.73 -0.17 -17.22
N GLY A 105 5.13 -0.81 -18.23
CA GLY A 105 4.37 -0.12 -19.27
C GLY A 105 3.16 0.62 -18.72
N ASN A 106 2.42 -0.01 -17.79
CA ASN A 106 1.25 0.60 -17.17
C ASN A 106 1.56 1.77 -16.23
N ALA A 107 2.71 1.77 -15.56
CA ALA A 107 3.06 2.81 -14.60
C ALA A 107 3.58 4.10 -15.26
N VAL A 108 4.22 4.00 -16.43
CA VAL A 108 4.88 5.13 -17.12
C VAL A 108 4.17 5.58 -18.40
N THR A 109 3.05 4.95 -18.75
CA THR A 109 2.28 5.32 -19.95
C THR A 109 1.71 6.74 -19.86
N THR A 110 1.72 7.46 -20.97
CA THR A 110 1.02 8.75 -21.13
C THR A 110 -0.47 8.57 -21.48
N GLY A 111 -0.91 7.34 -21.76
CA GLY A 111 -2.28 7.02 -22.16
C GLY A 111 -3.28 6.92 -21.00
N GLY A 112 -2.90 7.25 -19.77
CA GLY A 112 -3.82 7.33 -18.63
C GLY A 112 -4.40 6.00 -18.16
N ALA A 113 -3.66 4.89 -18.31
CA ALA A 113 -4.14 3.58 -17.86
C ALA A 113 -4.30 3.52 -16.33
N ALA A 114 -5.56 3.40 -15.89
CA ALA A 114 -5.88 3.18 -14.48
C ALA A 114 -5.73 1.70 -14.12
N GLN A 115 -5.06 1.41 -13.01
CA GLN A 115 -4.92 0.05 -12.49
C GLN A 115 -6.19 -0.31 -11.72
N VAL A 116 -6.89 -1.36 -12.17
CA VAL A 116 -8.11 -1.85 -11.53
C VAL A 116 -7.80 -3.13 -10.76
N LEU A 117 -8.22 -3.18 -9.50
CA LEU A 117 -8.16 -4.37 -8.66
C LEU A 117 -9.55 -5.00 -8.56
N ILE A 118 -9.64 -6.28 -8.94
CA ILE A 118 -10.87 -7.07 -8.81
C ILE A 118 -10.60 -8.13 -7.73
N VAL A 119 -11.36 -8.07 -6.65
CA VAL A 119 -11.26 -9.02 -5.53
C VAL A 119 -12.47 -9.95 -5.57
N ASN A 120 -12.22 -11.25 -5.61
CA ASN A 120 -13.25 -12.29 -5.64
C ASN A 120 -13.09 -13.24 -4.45
N GLY A 121 -14.22 -13.69 -3.90
CA GLY A 121 -14.28 -14.66 -2.81
C GLY A 121 -14.78 -14.08 -1.49
N PRO A 122 -14.80 -14.90 -0.41
CA PRO A 122 -15.35 -14.51 0.90
C PRO A 122 -14.73 -13.23 1.47
N ILE A 123 -13.42 -13.05 1.27
CA ILE A 123 -12.67 -11.88 1.74
C ILE A 123 -13.23 -10.54 1.23
N ALA A 124 -13.83 -10.51 0.03
CA ALA A 124 -14.45 -9.29 -0.48
C ALA A 124 -15.64 -8.86 0.39
N LYS A 125 -16.41 -9.82 0.90
CA LYS A 125 -17.54 -9.55 1.81
C LYS A 125 -17.06 -9.24 3.22
N GLU A 126 -16.06 -9.99 3.71
CA GLU A 126 -15.48 -9.80 5.04
C GLU A 126 -14.87 -8.40 5.22
N LEU A 127 -14.25 -7.87 4.16
CA LEU A 127 -13.66 -6.53 4.15
C LEU A 127 -14.62 -5.44 3.67
N GLU A 128 -15.90 -5.77 3.47
CA GLU A 128 -16.93 -4.85 2.96
C GLU A 128 -16.49 -4.10 1.68
N ILE A 129 -15.81 -4.81 0.76
CA ILE A 129 -15.46 -4.27 -0.55
C ILE A 129 -16.74 -4.13 -1.36
N ASN A 130 -17.08 -2.90 -1.72
CA ASN A 130 -18.25 -2.64 -2.55
C ASN A 130 -17.97 -3.00 -4.01
N GLY A 131 -18.72 -3.97 -4.53
CA GLY A 131 -18.73 -4.36 -5.94
C GLY A 131 -19.97 -3.89 -6.70
N ASP A 132 -20.86 -3.12 -6.08
CA ASP A 132 -22.14 -2.70 -6.63
C ASP A 132 -22.09 -1.22 -7.07
N ALA A 133 -23.26 -0.57 -7.19
CA ALA A 133 -23.41 0.83 -7.52
C ALA A 133 -22.43 1.72 -6.74
N ALA A 134 -21.79 2.63 -7.47
CA ALA A 134 -20.77 3.53 -6.94
C ALA A 134 -19.55 2.82 -6.31
N CYS A 135 -19.14 1.65 -6.80
CA CYS A 135 -17.92 0.96 -6.33
C CYS A 135 -16.63 1.77 -6.46
N PHE A 136 -16.58 2.78 -7.35
CA PHE A 136 -15.50 3.75 -7.47
C PHE A 136 -15.75 5.07 -6.72
N GLY A 137 -16.88 5.19 -6.02
CA GLY A 137 -17.27 6.35 -5.24
C GLY A 137 -16.80 6.29 -3.78
N PRO A 138 -17.10 7.34 -3.00
CA PRO A 138 -16.81 7.35 -1.57
C PRO A 138 -17.74 6.39 -0.80
N GLY A 139 -17.42 6.12 0.47
CA GLY A 139 -18.29 5.37 1.40
C GLY A 139 -17.75 4.01 1.82
N TYR A 140 -16.78 3.46 1.10
CA TYR A 140 -16.17 2.16 1.40
C TYR A 140 -14.67 2.31 1.59
N ARG A 141 -14.21 2.16 2.84
CA ARG A 141 -12.80 2.35 3.20
C ARG A 141 -11.91 1.40 2.40
N ALA A 142 -12.26 0.11 2.33
CA ALA A 142 -11.46 -0.90 1.63
C ALA A 142 -11.23 -0.54 0.15
N ASN A 143 -12.28 -0.13 -0.57
CA ASN A 143 -12.20 0.32 -1.97
C ASN A 143 -11.20 1.47 -2.15
N ALA A 144 -11.20 2.45 -1.24
CA ALA A 144 -10.32 3.61 -1.32
C ALA A 144 -8.87 3.26 -0.98
N VAL A 145 -8.65 2.56 0.15
CA VAL A 145 -7.31 2.44 0.73
C VAL A 145 -6.49 1.28 0.12
N ILE A 146 -7.12 0.19 -0.34
CA ILE A 146 -6.40 -0.94 -0.96
C ILE A 146 -5.75 -0.51 -2.28
N GLY A 147 -6.54 0.15 -3.15
CA GLY A 147 -6.02 0.69 -4.41
C GLY A 147 -4.95 1.75 -4.19
N ARG A 148 -5.16 2.65 -3.21
CA ARG A 148 -4.17 3.67 -2.85
C ARG A 148 -2.88 3.06 -2.31
N ALA A 149 -2.94 2.04 -1.47
CA ALA A 149 -1.75 1.36 -0.94
C ALA A 149 -0.90 0.76 -2.07
N LEU A 150 -1.54 0.11 -3.04
CA LEU A 150 -0.84 -0.38 -4.22
C LEU A 150 -0.23 0.77 -5.03
N ARG A 151 -0.98 1.86 -5.23
CA ARG A 151 -0.49 3.03 -5.96
C ARG A 151 0.75 3.65 -5.29
N LEU A 152 0.75 3.79 -3.96
CA LEU A 152 1.92 4.27 -3.21
C LEU A 152 3.11 3.32 -3.34
N ALA A 153 2.87 2.00 -3.40
CA ALA A 153 3.94 1.02 -3.55
C ALA A 153 4.62 1.05 -4.93
N VAL A 154 3.88 1.39 -5.99
CA VAL A 154 4.37 1.44 -7.38
C VAL A 154 5.19 2.71 -7.68
N ARG A 155 5.08 3.75 -6.85
CA ARG A 155 5.75 5.03 -7.07
C ARG A 155 7.26 4.97 -6.87
#